data_AF-A0A6N2KT06-F1
#
_entry.id   AF-A0A6N2KT06-F1
#
_cell.length_a   1.000
_cell.length_b   1.000
_cell.length_c   1.000
_cell.angle_alpha   90.00
_cell.angle_beta   90.00
_cell.angle_gamma   90.00
#
_symmetry.space_group_name_H-M   'P 1'
#
loop_
_entity.id
_entity.type
_entity.pdbx_description
1 polymer ?
#
loop_
_entity_poly.entity_id
_entity_poly.type
_entity_poly.pdbx_seq_one_letter_code
_entity_poly.pdbx_strand_id
1 'polypeptide(L)'
;MTTGRSCFLLAAIYKPPKAIRGGIPICFPQFGSHGSLEHHGFARNRFWSNDTDPPPFPTNSKSFIDLILKPSEEDMPKWPHSYEFRLRVALGTGGDLMLTSRIRNANSDGKPFTFTFAYYTYFSVLDIRVILSLYSASEVLAIQIIK
;
A
#
# COMPACT_ATOMS: atom_id res chain seq x y z
N MET A 1 12.78 -11.82 27.76
CA MET A 1 12.91 -10.92 26.59
C MET A 1 12.57 -11.72 25.36
N THR A 2 11.36 -11.58 24.81
CA THR A 2 10.99 -12.22 23.54
C THR A 2 11.72 -11.50 22.43
N THR A 3 12.64 -12.18 21.74
CA THR A 3 13.32 -11.66 20.56
C THR A 3 12.26 -11.44 19.47
N GLY A 4 11.89 -10.18 19.23
CA GLY A 4 10.96 -9.83 18.15
C GLY A 4 11.54 -10.28 16.81
N ARG A 5 10.80 -11.11 16.08
CA ARG A 5 11.17 -11.50 14.70
C ARG A 5 10.53 -10.51 13.74
N SER A 6 11.22 -10.19 12.64
CA SER A 6 10.61 -9.39 11.56
C SER A 6 9.49 -10.18 10.91
N CYS A 7 8.28 -9.61 10.86
CA CYS A 7 7.13 -10.20 10.18
C CYS A 7 7.19 -10.02 8.65
N PHE A 8 8.01 -9.10 8.15
CA PHE A 8 8.13 -8.80 6.72
C PHE A 8 9.53 -9.10 6.22
N LEU A 9 9.59 -9.66 5.01
CA LEU A 9 10.85 -9.84 4.30
C LEU A 9 11.27 -8.50 3.72
N LEU A 10 12.51 -8.07 3.96
CA LEU A 10 13.12 -6.91 3.32
C LEU A 10 14.37 -7.39 2.56
N ALA A 11 14.33 -7.31 1.24
CA ALA A 11 15.43 -7.76 0.38
C ALA A 11 16.12 -6.58 -0.35
N ALA A 12 15.86 -5.34 0.09
CA ALA A 12 16.13 -4.16 -0.73
C ALA A 12 17.34 -3.33 -0.27
N ILE A 13 18.13 -2.90 -1.26
CA ILE A 13 18.92 -1.67 -1.20
C ILE A 13 17.98 -0.54 -1.66
N TYR A 14 17.68 0.41 -0.79
CA TYR A 14 16.86 1.58 -1.12
C TYR A 14 17.58 2.46 -2.15
N LYS A 15 17.09 2.45 -3.39
CA LYS A 15 17.60 3.29 -4.50
C LYS A 15 16.43 3.91 -5.27
N PRO A 16 15.91 5.06 -4.81
CA PRO A 16 14.93 5.82 -5.57
C PRO A 16 15.39 6.05 -7.02
N PRO A 17 14.49 6.04 -8.01
CA PRO A 17 13.04 5.91 -7.90
C PRO A 17 12.53 4.44 -7.92
N LYS A 18 13.41 3.44 -7.79
CA LYS A 18 12.98 2.03 -7.86
C LYS A 18 12.23 1.60 -6.60
N ALA A 19 11.06 0.99 -6.81
CA ALA A 19 10.28 0.37 -5.74
C ALA A 19 11.12 -0.57 -4.87
N ILE A 20 10.85 -0.52 -3.56
CA ILE A 20 11.43 -1.42 -2.57
C ILE A 20 10.97 -2.86 -2.84
N ARG A 21 11.90 -3.81 -2.80
CA ARG A 21 11.61 -5.25 -2.80
C ARG A 21 11.52 -5.76 -1.36
N GLY A 22 10.30 -6.04 -0.91
CA GLY A 22 10.01 -6.41 0.47
C GLY A 22 9.10 -5.43 1.18
N GLY A 23 8.70 -5.74 2.41
CA GLY A 23 7.71 -4.95 3.17
C GLY A 23 6.32 -5.01 2.53
N ILE A 24 5.64 -3.86 2.46
CA ILE A 24 4.28 -3.74 1.93
C ILE A 24 4.22 -2.65 0.82
N PRO A 25 4.74 -2.91 -0.39
CA PRO A 25 4.55 -2.01 -1.52
C PRO A 25 3.07 -1.81 -1.84
N ILE A 26 2.71 -0.59 -2.24
CA ILE A 26 1.35 -0.21 -2.63
C ILE A 26 1.25 -0.15 -4.16
N CYS A 27 0.33 -0.91 -4.73
CA CYS A 27 -0.05 -0.81 -6.13
C CYS A 27 -1.20 0.20 -6.25
N PHE A 28 -0.97 1.32 -6.95
CA PHE A 28 -1.99 2.31 -7.26
C PHE A 28 -1.46 3.25 -8.35
N PRO A 29 -2.30 3.68 -9.31
CA PRO A 29 -3.72 3.34 -9.50
C PRO A 29 -3.92 2.10 -10.38
N GLN A 30 -2.88 1.30 -10.58
CA GLN A 30 -2.89 0.12 -11.44
C GLN A 30 -2.29 -1.08 -10.71
N PHE A 31 -2.90 -2.26 -10.86
CA PHE A 31 -2.27 -3.54 -10.55
C PHE A 31 -1.67 -4.16 -11.82
N GLY A 32 -0.48 -4.74 -11.69
CA GLY A 32 0.24 -5.35 -12.81
C GLY A 32 0.38 -4.41 -14.00
N SER A 33 0.18 -4.95 -15.20
CA SER A 33 0.17 -4.25 -16.48
C SER A 33 -1.23 -4.09 -17.07
N HIS A 34 -2.27 -3.94 -16.22
CA HIS A 34 -3.66 -3.86 -16.67
C HIS A 34 -4.06 -2.54 -17.36
N GLY A 35 -3.14 -1.59 -17.54
CA GLY A 35 -3.36 -0.31 -18.21
C GLY A 35 -2.06 0.30 -18.72
N SER A 36 -2.11 1.56 -19.14
CA SER A 36 -1.00 2.28 -19.78
C SER A 36 0.06 2.82 -18.81
N LEU A 37 -0.15 2.67 -17.50
CA LEU A 37 0.79 3.14 -16.49
C LEU A 37 1.93 2.15 -16.29
N GLU A 38 2.97 2.61 -15.61
CA GLU A 38 4.06 1.75 -15.17
C GLU A 38 3.54 0.55 -14.35
N HIS A 39 4.31 -0.55 -14.35
CA HIS A 39 3.90 -1.79 -13.71
C HIS A 39 3.57 -1.57 -12.22
N HIS A 40 2.37 -1.97 -11.80
CA HIS A 40 1.77 -1.71 -10.48
C HIS A 40 1.52 -0.22 -10.13
N GLY A 41 1.47 0.65 -11.14
CA GLY A 41 1.31 2.08 -10.94
C GLY A 41 2.49 2.70 -10.19
N PHE A 42 2.28 3.94 -9.75
CA PHE A 42 3.36 4.81 -9.29
C PHE A 42 3.41 5.05 -7.79
N ALA A 43 2.37 4.73 -7.02
CA ALA A 43 2.32 5.06 -5.59
C ALA A 43 3.51 4.55 -4.76
N ARG A 44 4.05 3.38 -5.12
CA ARG A 44 5.26 2.78 -4.50
C ARG A 44 6.59 3.47 -4.86
N ASN A 45 6.58 4.35 -5.86
CA ASN A 45 7.74 5.08 -6.36
C ASN A 45 7.66 6.58 -6.00
N ARG A 46 6.65 7.00 -5.23
CA ARG A 46 6.44 8.38 -4.79
C ARG A 46 6.72 8.52 -3.31
N PHE A 47 7.17 9.71 -2.91
CA PHE A 47 7.23 10.08 -1.51
C PHE A 47 5.84 10.43 -1.01
N TRP A 48 5.47 9.86 0.13
CA TRP A 48 4.25 10.20 0.85
C TRP A 48 4.58 11.26 1.90
N SER A 49 3.65 12.17 2.13
CA SER A 49 3.78 13.21 3.16
C SER A 49 2.99 12.83 4.40
N ASN A 50 3.38 13.35 5.56
CA ASN A 50 2.53 13.28 6.76
C ASN A 50 1.22 14.03 6.50
N ASP A 51 0.08 13.42 6.81
CA ASP A 51 -1.21 14.09 6.72
C ASP A 51 -1.46 14.90 8.00
N THR A 52 -1.40 16.23 7.89
CA THR A 52 -1.60 17.14 9.03
C THR A 52 -3.07 17.36 9.37
N ASP A 53 -3.99 16.95 8.48
CA ASP A 53 -5.43 17.05 8.67
C ASP A 53 -6.11 15.74 8.24
N PRO A 54 -5.85 14.64 8.97
CA PRO A 54 -6.45 13.36 8.67
C PRO A 54 -7.91 13.36 9.14
N PRO A 55 -8.82 12.73 8.39
CA PRO A 55 -10.20 12.58 8.83
C PRO A 55 -10.25 11.81 10.16
N PRO A 56 -11.24 12.09 11.03
CA PRO A 56 -11.44 11.34 12.26
C PRO A 56 -11.48 9.85 11.97
N PHE A 57 -10.71 9.10 12.74
CA PHE A 57 -10.63 7.65 12.58
C PHE A 57 -10.70 7.00 13.96
N PRO A 58 -11.70 6.14 14.21
CA PRO A 58 -11.84 5.46 15.48
C PRO A 58 -10.74 4.41 15.56
N THR A 59 -9.66 4.71 16.26
CA THR A 59 -8.64 3.71 16.61
C THR A 59 -8.38 3.77 18.10
N ASN A 60 -8.37 2.60 18.73
CA ASN A 60 -7.92 2.44 20.11
C ASN A 60 -6.38 2.35 20.19
N SER A 61 -5.68 2.32 19.04
CA SER A 61 -4.22 2.35 19.01
C SER A 61 -3.71 3.76 19.27
N LYS A 62 -2.75 3.88 20.19
CA LYS A 62 -2.00 5.10 20.46
C LYS A 62 -0.76 5.25 19.58
N SER A 63 -0.48 4.28 18.72
CA SER A 63 0.72 4.21 17.86
C SER A 63 0.30 4.11 16.40
N PHE A 64 0.15 5.26 15.75
CA PHE A 64 -0.21 5.34 14.34
C PHE A 64 0.48 6.52 13.65
N ILE A 65 0.52 6.47 12.31
CA ILE A 65 0.89 7.58 11.44
C ILE A 65 -0.12 7.69 10.30
N ASP A 66 -0.45 8.92 9.94
CA ASP A 66 -1.25 9.24 8.76
C ASP A 66 -0.36 9.76 7.64
N LEU A 67 -0.52 9.19 6.46
CA LEU A 67 0.22 9.53 5.26
C LEU A 67 -0.74 9.91 4.15
N ILE A 68 -0.32 10.83 3.29
CA ILE A 68 -1.09 11.26 2.13
C ILE A 68 -0.20 11.32 0.88
N LEU A 69 -0.76 10.82 -0.22
CA LEU A 69 -0.23 10.96 -1.57
C LEU A 69 -1.22 11.78 -2.40
N LYS A 70 -0.69 12.83 -3.04
CA LYS A 70 -1.40 13.72 -3.96
C LYS A 70 -0.76 13.62 -5.35
N PRO A 71 -1.46 14.03 -6.43
CA PRO A 71 -0.89 14.06 -7.76
C PRO A 71 0.40 14.88 -7.78
N SER A 72 1.43 14.35 -8.44
CA SER A 72 2.65 15.10 -8.73
C SER A 72 2.63 15.59 -10.17
N GLU A 73 3.44 16.62 -10.47
CA GLU A 73 3.65 17.09 -11.85
C GLU A 73 4.16 15.99 -12.78
N GLU A 74 4.84 14.96 -12.24
CA GLU A 74 5.33 13.80 -12.99
C GLU A 74 4.20 12.81 -13.38
N ASP A 75 3.15 12.74 -12.55
CA ASP A 75 2.04 11.81 -12.73
C ASP A 75 0.94 12.37 -13.64
N MET A 76 0.69 13.69 -13.56
CA MET A 76 -0.39 14.37 -14.27
C MET A 76 -0.42 14.11 -15.79
N PRO A 77 0.72 14.08 -16.52
CA PRO A 77 0.70 13.76 -17.95
C PRO A 77 0.32 12.31 -18.26
N LYS A 78 0.56 11.37 -17.33
CA LYS A 78 0.33 9.93 -17.50
C LYS A 78 -1.06 9.52 -17.02
N TRP A 79 -1.53 10.16 -15.95
CA TRP A 79 -2.82 9.89 -15.30
C TRP A 79 -3.44 11.23 -14.83
N PRO A 80 -4.20 11.92 -15.71
CA PRO A 80 -4.65 13.30 -15.49
C PRO A 80 -5.90 13.35 -14.60
N HIS A 81 -5.76 12.83 -13.37
CA HIS A 81 -6.81 12.86 -12.37
C HIS A 81 -6.28 13.45 -11.07
N SER A 82 -7.11 14.31 -10.47
CA SER A 82 -6.89 14.84 -9.14
C SER A 82 -7.46 13.87 -8.11
N TYR A 83 -6.64 13.49 -7.14
CA TYR A 83 -7.00 12.52 -6.10
C TYR A 83 -6.34 12.88 -4.77
N GLU A 84 -6.85 12.30 -3.69
CA GLU A 84 -6.12 12.18 -2.43
C GLU A 84 -6.11 10.73 -2.01
N PHE A 85 -4.93 10.14 -1.90
CA PHE A 85 -4.76 8.82 -1.35
C PHE A 85 -4.18 8.93 0.06
N ARG A 86 -5.04 8.74 1.06
CA ARG A 86 -4.69 8.69 2.48
C ARG A 86 -4.45 7.25 2.93
N LEU A 87 -3.42 7.06 3.75
CA LEU A 87 -3.05 5.79 4.37
C LEU A 87 -2.79 6.03 5.86
N ARG A 88 -3.56 5.35 6.72
CA ARG A 88 -3.21 5.21 8.13
C ARG A 88 -2.51 3.89 8.38
N VAL A 89 -1.36 3.93 9.03
CA VAL A 89 -0.64 2.77 9.54
C VAL A 89 -0.74 2.78 11.06
N ALA A 90 -1.33 1.76 11.66
CA ALA A 90 -1.51 1.66 13.11
C ALA A 90 -0.99 0.33 13.65
N LEU A 91 -0.33 0.38 14.81
CA LEU A 91 0.14 -0.80 15.54
C LEU A 91 -0.77 -1.05 16.74
N GLY A 92 -1.40 -2.22 16.77
CA GLY A 92 -2.18 -2.69 17.91
C GLY A 92 -1.27 -3.07 19.08
N THR A 93 -1.79 -2.97 20.31
CA THR A 93 -1.07 -3.41 21.52
C THR A 93 -0.85 -4.92 21.55
N GLY A 94 -1.62 -5.69 20.79
CA GLY A 94 -1.46 -7.13 20.58
C GLY A 94 -0.40 -7.51 19.54
N GLY A 95 0.24 -6.54 18.89
CA GLY A 95 1.20 -6.78 17.80
C GLY A 95 0.59 -6.77 16.39
N ASP A 96 -0.70 -6.46 16.28
CA ASP A 96 -1.39 -6.34 14.99
C ASP A 96 -0.91 -5.12 14.21
N LEU A 97 -0.74 -5.26 12.90
CA LEU A 97 -0.52 -4.14 11.98
C LEU A 97 -1.80 -3.88 11.19
N MET A 98 -2.37 -2.70 11.33
CA MET A 98 -3.55 -2.27 10.59
C MET A 98 -3.19 -1.19 9.57
N LEU A 99 -3.59 -1.42 8.32
CA LEU A 99 -3.45 -0.47 7.22
C LEU A 99 -4.85 -0.04 6.78
N THR A 100 -5.14 1.26 6.83
CA THR A 100 -6.42 1.81 6.36
C THR A 100 -6.16 2.76 5.21
N SER A 101 -6.60 2.38 4.01
CA SER A 101 -6.51 3.20 2.81
C SER A 101 -7.84 3.90 2.51
N ARG A 102 -7.79 5.20 2.20
CA ARG A 102 -8.91 6.00 1.70
C ARG A 102 -8.48 6.77 0.47
N ILE A 103 -9.21 6.58 -0.63
CA ILE A 103 -8.94 7.26 -1.90
C ILE A 103 -10.14 8.16 -2.19
N ARG A 104 -9.87 9.46 -2.35
CA ARG A 104 -10.88 10.48 -2.65
C ARG A 104 -10.68 10.99 -4.06
N ASN A 105 -11.75 11.10 -4.83
CA ASN A 105 -11.76 11.86 -6.07
C ASN A 105 -11.74 13.36 -5.74
N ALA A 106 -10.72 14.06 -6.24
CA ALA A 106 -10.53 15.49 -6.02
C ALA A 106 -10.56 16.29 -7.33
N ASN A 107 -11.11 15.72 -8.41
CA ASN A 107 -11.37 16.44 -9.66
C ASN A 107 -12.34 17.61 -9.42
N SER A 108 -11.95 18.81 -9.84
CA SER A 108 -12.78 20.02 -9.71
C SER A 108 -14.03 19.98 -10.59
N ASP A 109 -13.96 19.25 -11.70
CA ASP A 109 -15.09 19.04 -12.63
C ASP A 109 -16.01 17.89 -12.22
N GLY A 110 -15.72 17.22 -11.10
CA GLY A 110 -16.50 16.10 -10.58
C GLY A 110 -16.44 14.82 -11.42
N LYS A 111 -15.61 14.76 -12.47
CA LYS A 111 -15.55 13.56 -13.33
C LYS A 111 -15.00 12.38 -12.54
N PRO A 112 -15.63 11.20 -12.60
CA PRO A 112 -15.11 10.00 -11.97
C PRO A 112 -13.84 9.53 -12.68
N PHE A 113 -12.99 8.80 -11.95
CA PHE A 113 -11.89 8.03 -12.52
C PHE A 113 -11.97 6.59 -12.00
N THR A 114 -11.40 5.66 -12.77
CA THR A 114 -11.27 4.26 -12.38
C THR A 114 -9.84 3.99 -11.95
N PHE A 115 -9.67 3.15 -10.94
CA PHE A 115 -8.37 2.71 -10.48
C PHE A 115 -8.45 1.27 -10.01
N THR A 116 -7.28 0.67 -9.80
CA THR A 116 -7.13 -0.56 -9.02
C THR A 116 -6.12 -0.29 -7.92
N PHE A 117 -6.29 -1.00 -6.81
CA PHE A 117 -5.46 -0.86 -5.64
C PHE A 117 -5.09 -2.23 -5.09
N ALA A 118 -3.86 -2.41 -4.60
CA ALA A 118 -3.47 -3.62 -3.86
C ALA A 118 -2.31 -3.34 -2.90
N TYR A 119 -2.26 -4.10 -1.81
CA TYR A 119 -1.03 -4.26 -1.01
C TYR A 119 -0.26 -5.48 -1.50
N TYR A 120 1.00 -5.30 -1.89
CA TYR A 120 1.85 -6.36 -2.42
C TYR A 120 2.79 -6.91 -1.34
N THR A 121 2.20 -7.44 -0.26
CA THR A 121 2.90 -7.76 0.99
C THR A 121 3.87 -8.94 0.89
N TYR A 122 5.11 -8.73 1.37
CA TYR A 122 6.13 -9.76 1.51
C TYR A 122 6.23 -10.24 2.96
N PHE A 123 5.61 -11.37 3.26
CA PHE A 123 5.71 -12.00 4.58
C PHE A 123 7.06 -12.69 4.78
N SER A 124 7.63 -12.52 5.97
CA SER A 124 8.80 -13.28 6.42
C SER A 124 8.33 -14.66 6.88
N VAL A 125 8.83 -15.70 6.23
CA VAL A 125 8.41 -17.08 6.47
C VAL A 125 9.66 -17.94 6.66
N LEU A 126 9.61 -18.89 7.59
CA LEU A 126 10.77 -19.72 7.91
C LEU A 126 11.05 -20.76 6.82
N ASP A 127 10.00 -21.36 6.28
CA ASP A 127 10.10 -22.35 5.21
C ASP A 127 8.88 -22.24 4.28
N ILE A 128 9.14 -21.93 3.01
CA ILE A 128 8.10 -21.80 1.99
C ILE A 128 7.38 -23.14 1.72
N ARG A 129 8.02 -24.28 1.98
CA ARG A 129 7.45 -25.61 1.75
C ARG A 129 6.35 -25.94 2.74
N VAL A 130 6.52 -25.54 4.00
CA VAL A 130 5.50 -25.70 5.05
C VAL A 130 4.25 -24.91 4.69
N ILE A 131 4.45 -23.70 4.19
CA ILE A 131 3.38 -22.88 3.62
C ILE A 131 2.69 -23.67 2.51
N LEU A 132 3.38 -23.99 1.41
CA LEU A 132 2.76 -24.64 0.24
C LEU A 132 1.99 -25.93 0.57
N SER A 133 2.43 -26.70 1.57
CA SER A 133 1.71 -27.89 2.05
C SER A 133 0.36 -27.61 2.71
N LEU A 134 0.18 -26.42 3.31
CA LEU A 134 -1.07 -25.93 3.87
C LEU A 134 -1.97 -25.26 2.81
N TYR A 135 -1.40 -24.74 1.71
CA TYR A 135 -2.13 -24.04 0.64
C TYR A 135 -2.62 -24.94 -0.52
N SER A 136 -2.55 -26.26 -0.38
CA SER A 136 -3.31 -27.20 -1.24
C SER A 136 -4.83 -27.07 -1.05
N ALA A 137 -5.29 -26.34 -0.04
CA ALA A 137 -6.67 -25.93 0.14
C ALA A 137 -6.71 -24.39 0.10
N SER A 138 -7.11 -23.87 -1.06
CA SER A 138 -7.70 -22.54 -1.30
C SER A 138 -7.45 -21.45 -0.24
N GLU A 139 -6.45 -20.60 -0.47
CA GLU A 139 -6.54 -19.14 -0.31
C GLU A 139 -5.15 -18.50 -0.53
N VAL A 140 -4.98 -17.88 -1.69
CA VAL A 140 -3.84 -16.99 -1.93
C VAL A 140 -4.07 -15.75 -1.07
N LEU A 141 -3.11 -15.46 -0.19
CA LEU A 141 -2.91 -14.20 0.52
C LEU A 141 -3.52 -13.03 -0.28
N ALA A 142 -4.60 -12.48 0.26
CA ALA A 142 -5.49 -11.55 -0.42
C ALA A 142 -4.71 -10.42 -1.09
N ILE A 143 -4.52 -10.56 -2.41
CA ILE A 143 -4.44 -9.42 -3.30
C ILE A 143 -5.84 -8.79 -3.20
N GLN A 144 -6.02 -7.84 -2.28
CA GLN A 144 -7.27 -7.11 -2.17
C GLN A 144 -7.31 -6.09 -3.30
N ILE A 145 -7.57 -6.56 -4.53
CA ILE A 145 -7.95 -5.70 -5.65
C ILE A 145 -9.34 -5.18 -5.34
N ILE A 146 -9.39 -3.97 -4.79
CA ILE A 146 -10.63 -3.20 -4.72
C ILE A 146 -10.73 -2.49 -6.08
N LYS A 147 -11.78 -2.85 -6.84
CA LYS A 147 -12.21 -2.13 -8.04
C LYS A 147 -13.12 -0.97 -7.66
#